data_AF-A0A9E4G4D3-F1
#
_entry.id   AF-A0A9E4G4D3-F1
#
_cell.length_a   1.000
_cell.length_b   1.000
_cell.length_c   1.000
_cell.angle_alpha   90.00
_cell.angle_beta   90.00
_cell.angle_gamma   90.00
#
_symmetry.space_group_name_H-M   'P 1'
#
loop_
_entity.id
_entity.type
_entity.pdbx_description
1 polymer ?
#
loop_
_entity_poly.entity_id
_entity_poly.type
_entity_poly.pdbx_seq_one_letter_code
_entity_poly.pdbx_strand_id
1 'polypeptide(L)'
;FVRKEEKAHGKGQRIDGGDVRQQRVLLIEDLVTTGGSSLSAVDALRAAGARVADVLAIISYGFSAASEAFDSAGLRLHTLTNFATVLSQARARGALDEQQIAVVRRWFADPHNWEQKTK
;
A
#
# COMPACT_ATOMS: atom_id res chain seq x y z
N PHE A 1 -3.08 -11.51 -12.28
CA PHE A 1 -3.10 -10.23 -11.54
C PHE A 1 -4.54 -9.85 -11.22
N VAL A 2 -4.77 -8.91 -10.29
CA VAL A 2 -6.10 -8.43 -9.93
C VAL A 2 -6.34 -7.07 -10.59
N ARG A 3 -7.42 -6.95 -11.35
CA ARG A 3 -7.83 -5.70 -12.00
C ARG A 3 -8.43 -4.73 -10.99
N LYS A 4 -8.29 -3.44 -11.28
CA LYS A 4 -8.97 -2.38 -10.52
C LYS A 4 -10.49 -2.48 -10.67
N GLU A 5 -10.96 -2.76 -11.87
CA GLU A 5 -12.39 -2.85 -12.22
C GLU A 5 -12.70 -4.19 -12.91
N GLU A 6 -13.98 -4.55 -12.93
CA GLU A 6 -14.46 -5.76 -13.59
C GLU A 6 -14.31 -5.68 -15.13
N LYS A 7 -14.30 -6.84 -15.80
CA LYS A 7 -14.32 -6.87 -17.27
C LYS A 7 -15.68 -6.39 -17.78
N ALA A 8 -15.68 -5.46 -18.73
CA ALA A 8 -16.89 -4.97 -19.38
C ALA A 8 -17.69 -6.07 -20.13
N HIS A 9 -17.01 -7.15 -20.54
CA HIS A 9 -17.63 -8.30 -21.22
C HIS A 9 -17.15 -9.61 -20.57
N GLY A 10 -18.09 -10.44 -20.10
CA GLY A 10 -17.84 -11.72 -19.41
C GLY A 10 -18.41 -11.76 -17.99
N LYS A 11 -18.08 -12.82 -17.21
CA LYS A 11 -18.61 -13.09 -15.85
C LYS A 11 -18.13 -12.12 -14.73
N GLY A 12 -17.90 -10.85 -15.01
CA GLY A 12 -17.57 -9.85 -13.97
C GLY A 12 -16.31 -10.16 -13.14
N GLN A 13 -15.35 -10.93 -13.68
CA GLN A 13 -14.19 -11.36 -12.90
C GLN A 13 -13.04 -10.34 -12.96
N ARG A 14 -12.57 -9.89 -11.80
CA ARG A 14 -11.38 -9.03 -11.64
C ARG A 14 -10.06 -9.79 -11.71
N ILE A 15 -10.06 -11.12 -11.63
CA ILE A 15 -8.84 -11.94 -11.56
C ILE A 15 -8.49 -12.47 -12.95
N ASP A 16 -7.24 -12.26 -13.36
CA ASP A 16 -6.66 -12.88 -14.55
C ASP A 16 -5.50 -13.80 -14.18
N GLY A 17 -5.39 -14.93 -14.90
CA GLY A 17 -4.27 -15.86 -14.78
C GLY A 17 -4.62 -17.24 -14.23
N GLY A 18 -5.89 -17.52 -13.89
CA GLY A 18 -6.36 -18.85 -13.49
C GLY A 18 -7.35 -18.86 -12.32
N ASP A 19 -7.81 -20.06 -11.95
CA ASP A 19 -8.61 -20.28 -10.75
C ASP A 19 -7.73 -20.19 -9.50
N VAL A 20 -8.19 -19.46 -8.49
CA VAL A 20 -7.50 -19.26 -7.20
C VAL A 20 -8.24 -19.90 -6.03
N ARG A 21 -9.36 -20.59 -6.28
CA ARG A 21 -10.21 -21.19 -5.24
C ARG A 21 -9.41 -22.16 -4.37
N GLN A 22 -9.55 -22.03 -3.06
CA GLN A 22 -8.82 -22.77 -2.01
C GLN A 22 -7.29 -22.59 -2.00
N GLN A 23 -6.72 -21.81 -2.93
CA GLN A 23 -5.28 -21.59 -2.97
C GLN A 23 -4.86 -20.53 -1.95
N ARG A 24 -3.63 -20.66 -1.44
CA ARG A 24 -2.97 -19.63 -0.66
C ARG A 24 -2.34 -18.62 -1.61
N VAL A 25 -2.73 -17.36 -1.50
CA VAL A 25 -2.26 -16.29 -2.39
C VAL A 25 -1.60 -15.20 -1.57
N LEU A 26 -0.41 -14.79 -1.99
CA LEU A 26 0.29 -13.60 -1.50
C LEU A 26 0.02 -12.46 -2.49
N LEU A 27 -0.56 -11.35 -2.02
CA LEU A 27 -0.70 -10.16 -2.84
C LEU A 27 0.62 -9.38 -2.84
N ILE A 28 1.08 -8.97 -4.02
CA ILE A 28 2.29 -8.16 -4.20
C ILE A 28 1.89 -6.78 -4.69
N GLU A 29 2.37 -5.74 -4.01
CA GLU A 29 2.17 -4.33 -4.36
C GLU A 29 3.52 -3.63 -4.54
N ASP A 30 3.53 -2.54 -5.29
CA ASP A 30 4.68 -1.64 -5.38
C ASP A 30 4.75 -0.72 -4.16
N LEU A 31 3.69 0.04 -3.90
CA LEU A 31 3.61 1.04 -2.84
C LEU A 31 2.28 0.93 -2.08
N VAL A 32 2.37 0.92 -0.75
CA VAL A 32 1.21 1.08 0.12
C VAL A 32 1.20 2.48 0.74
N THR A 33 0.14 3.24 0.46
CA THR A 33 -0.15 4.52 1.12
C THR A 33 -1.10 4.29 2.30
N THR A 34 -2.41 4.23 2.06
CA THR A 34 -3.45 3.90 3.06
C THR A 34 -3.92 2.45 2.98
N GLY A 35 -3.53 1.71 1.94
CA GLY A 35 -3.88 0.28 1.76
C GLY A 35 -5.20 0.00 1.06
N GLY A 36 -6.00 1.02 0.70
CA GLY A 36 -7.34 0.82 0.12
C GLY A 36 -7.34 0.02 -1.20
N SER A 37 -6.38 0.25 -2.09
CA SER A 37 -6.24 -0.54 -3.34
C SER A 37 -5.93 -2.00 -3.06
N SER A 38 -4.99 -2.24 -2.15
CA SER A 38 -4.54 -3.58 -1.77
C SER A 38 -5.69 -4.35 -1.12
N LEU A 39 -6.44 -3.73 -0.21
CA LEU A 39 -7.62 -4.33 0.42
C LEU A 39 -8.69 -4.70 -0.60
N SER A 40 -9.00 -3.80 -1.54
CA SER A 40 -9.95 -4.10 -2.63
C SER A 40 -9.52 -5.29 -3.49
N ALA A 41 -8.21 -5.46 -3.71
CA ALA A 41 -7.68 -6.61 -4.44
C ALA A 41 -7.77 -7.90 -3.61
N VAL A 42 -7.49 -7.82 -2.30
CA VAL A 42 -7.69 -8.96 -1.38
C VAL A 42 -9.14 -9.39 -1.32
N ASP A 43 -10.09 -8.45 -1.26
CA ASP A 43 -11.52 -8.77 -1.24
C ASP A 43 -11.94 -9.52 -2.51
N ALA A 44 -11.47 -9.08 -3.69
CA ALA A 44 -11.73 -9.79 -4.94
C ALA A 44 -11.16 -11.23 -4.93
N LEU A 45 -9.95 -11.42 -4.39
CA LEU A 45 -9.33 -12.74 -4.25
C LEU A 45 -10.09 -13.64 -3.28
N ARG A 46 -10.47 -13.11 -2.10
CA ARG A 46 -11.25 -13.84 -1.09
C ARG A 46 -12.64 -14.20 -1.62
N ALA A 47 -13.30 -13.31 -2.35
CA ALA A 47 -14.59 -13.57 -3.01
C ALA A 47 -14.48 -14.68 -4.08
N ALA A 48 -13.33 -14.81 -4.75
CA ALA A 48 -13.05 -15.93 -5.66
C ALA A 48 -12.66 -17.23 -4.94
N GLY A 49 -12.64 -17.23 -3.60
CA GLY A 49 -12.35 -18.38 -2.75
C GLY A 49 -10.87 -18.58 -2.43
N ALA A 50 -10.00 -17.60 -2.72
CA ALA A 50 -8.60 -17.65 -2.31
C ALA A 50 -8.43 -17.40 -0.81
N ARG A 51 -7.36 -17.96 -0.23
CA ARG A 51 -6.92 -17.72 1.14
C ARG A 51 -5.79 -16.70 1.13
N VAL A 52 -6.10 -15.46 1.48
CA VAL A 52 -5.12 -14.35 1.54
C VAL A 52 -4.96 -13.92 3.00
N ALA A 53 -3.73 -14.03 3.50
CA ALA A 53 -3.35 -13.64 4.88
C ALA A 53 -2.26 -12.57 4.92
N ASP A 54 -1.51 -12.41 3.82
CA ASP A 54 -0.34 -11.55 3.76
C ASP A 54 -0.37 -10.69 2.49
N VAL A 55 0.15 -9.48 2.62
CA VAL A 55 0.45 -8.57 1.50
C VAL A 55 1.90 -8.16 1.62
N LEU A 56 2.65 -8.20 0.51
CA LEU A 56 4.04 -7.72 0.46
C LEU A 56 4.10 -6.51 -0.47
N ALA A 57 4.63 -5.41 0.04
CA ALA A 57 4.90 -4.20 -0.74
C ALA A 57 6.40 -3.91 -0.81
N ILE A 58 6.86 -3.27 -1.89
CA ILE A 58 8.24 -2.80 -1.97
C ILE A 58 8.46 -1.68 -0.94
N ILE A 59 7.55 -0.71 -0.90
CA ILE A 59 7.63 0.44 0.00
C ILE A 59 6.27 0.76 0.64
N SER A 60 6.29 1.30 1.84
CA SER A 60 5.11 1.93 2.45
C SER A 60 5.41 3.35 2.89
N TYR A 61 4.40 4.21 2.84
CA TYR A 61 4.46 5.53 3.46
C TYR A 61 4.51 5.46 5.00
N GLY A 62 4.09 4.34 5.59
CA GLY A 62 4.11 4.15 7.04
C GLY A 62 3.02 4.90 7.79
N PHE A 63 1.92 5.27 7.13
CA PHE A 63 0.76 5.87 7.80
C PHE A 63 0.05 4.84 8.69
N SER A 64 -0.37 5.27 9.88
CA SER A 64 -1.10 4.39 10.82
C SER A 64 -2.41 3.86 10.21
N ALA A 65 -3.07 4.68 9.37
CA ALA A 65 -4.26 4.29 8.64
C ALA A 65 -4.07 3.00 7.83
N ALA A 66 -2.88 2.77 7.25
CA ALA A 66 -2.60 1.51 6.57
C ALA A 66 -2.54 0.35 7.55
N SER A 67 -1.71 0.43 8.61
CA SER A 67 -1.61 -0.65 9.59
C SER A 67 -2.94 -1.00 10.22
N GLU A 68 -3.73 0.02 10.60
CA GLU A 68 -5.07 -0.16 11.18
C GLU A 68 -6.02 -0.86 10.20
N ALA A 69 -5.98 -0.49 8.91
CA ALA A 69 -6.84 -1.09 7.90
C ALA A 69 -6.45 -2.55 7.58
N PHE A 70 -5.15 -2.86 7.50
CA PHE A 70 -4.68 -4.24 7.31
C PHE A 70 -4.98 -5.12 8.53
N ASP A 71 -4.74 -4.64 9.75
CA ASP A 71 -5.05 -5.36 10.98
C ASP A 71 -6.54 -5.65 11.10
N SER A 72 -7.39 -4.65 10.81
CA SER A 72 -8.85 -4.79 10.81
C SER A 72 -9.34 -5.82 9.78
N ALA A 73 -8.63 -5.97 8.66
CA ALA A 73 -8.92 -6.96 7.63
C ALA A 73 -8.31 -8.35 7.90
N GLY A 74 -7.62 -8.53 9.03
CA GLY A 74 -6.91 -9.76 9.39
C GLY A 74 -5.78 -10.09 8.42
N LEU A 75 -5.06 -9.07 7.96
CA LEU A 75 -3.96 -9.17 7.01
C LEU A 75 -2.66 -8.69 7.62
N ARG A 76 -1.57 -9.37 7.31
CA ARG A 76 -0.23 -8.90 7.65
C ARG A 76 0.38 -8.16 6.46
N LEU A 77 0.73 -6.89 6.65
CA LEU A 77 1.50 -6.12 5.67
C LEU A 77 3.01 -6.29 5.93
N HIS A 78 3.72 -6.77 4.91
CA HIS A 78 5.18 -6.82 4.86
C HIS A 78 5.68 -5.74 3.91
N THR A 79 6.79 -5.10 4.26
CA THR A 79 7.41 -4.08 3.40
C THR A 79 8.92 -4.28 3.32
N LEU A 80 9.52 -4.08 2.14
CA LEU A 80 10.98 -4.11 1.99
C LEU A 80 11.63 -2.83 2.56
N THR A 81 10.93 -1.70 2.48
CA THR A 81 11.33 -0.45 3.10
C THR A 81 10.13 0.43 3.44
N ASN A 82 10.38 1.56 4.09
CA ASN A 82 9.37 2.59 4.35
C ASN A 82 9.94 3.98 4.12
N PHE A 83 9.07 4.98 4.07
CA PHE A 83 9.48 6.34 3.76
C PHE A 83 10.41 6.95 4.82
N ALA A 84 10.27 6.57 6.09
CA ALA A 84 11.19 7.00 7.15
C ALA A 84 12.62 6.50 6.90
N THR A 85 12.78 5.25 6.43
CA THR A 85 14.06 4.69 5.99
C THR A 85 14.59 5.42 4.75
N VAL A 86 13.75 5.77 3.78
CA VAL A 86 14.17 6.56 2.62
C VAL A 86 14.73 7.92 3.04
N LEU A 87 14.03 8.64 3.93
CA LEU A 87 14.50 9.93 4.44
C LEU A 87 15.82 9.83 5.21
N SER A 88 15.97 8.80 6.04
CA SER A 88 17.23 8.60 6.79
C SER A 88 18.41 8.34 5.85
N GLN A 89 18.20 7.55 4.79
CA GLN A 89 19.22 7.29 3.77
C GLN A 89 19.52 8.53 2.91
N ALA A 90 18.51 9.33 2.57
CA ALA A 90 18.70 10.59 1.85
C ALA A 90 19.57 11.56 2.65
N ARG A 91 19.35 11.67 3.97
CA ARG A 91 20.21 12.47 4.86
C ARG A 91 21.64 11.94 4.90
N ALA A 92 21.80 10.63 5.12
CA ALA A 92 23.10 10.01 5.26
C ALA A 92 23.97 10.16 4.01
N ARG A 93 23.34 10.27 2.82
CA ARG A 93 24.02 10.47 1.53
C ARG A 93 24.22 11.95 1.18
N GLY A 94 23.78 12.88 2.03
CA GLY A 94 23.80 14.31 1.73
C GLY A 94 22.88 14.72 0.57
N ALA A 95 21.92 13.87 0.19
CA ALA A 95 20.96 14.17 -0.87
C ALA A 95 19.88 15.15 -0.41
N LEU A 96 19.58 15.17 0.90
CA LEU A 96 18.72 16.14 1.56
C LEU A 96 19.36 16.61 2.87
N ASP A 97 19.25 17.90 3.14
CA ASP A 97 19.61 18.48 4.44
C ASP A 97 18.46 18.37 5.46
N GLU A 98 18.71 18.79 6.70
CA GLU A 98 17.72 18.70 7.78
C GLU A 98 16.52 19.64 7.55
N GLN A 99 16.71 20.79 6.87
CA GLN A 99 15.61 21.71 6.55
C GLN A 99 14.67 21.08 5.52
N GLN A 100 15.23 20.47 4.47
CA GLN A 100 14.47 19.75 3.44
C GLN A 100 13.76 18.52 4.02
N ILE A 101 14.41 17.77 4.91
CA ILE A 101 13.75 16.65 5.60
C ILE A 101 12.62 17.13 6.50
N ALA A 102 12.78 18.26 7.20
CA ALA A 102 11.72 18.84 8.03
C ALA A 102 10.49 19.25 7.18
N VAL A 103 10.72 19.78 5.98
CA VAL A 103 9.66 20.06 5.00
C VAL A 103 8.91 18.77 4.67
N VAL A 104 9.61 17.71 4.26
CA VAL A 104 8.96 16.44 3.91
C VAL A 104 8.20 15.85 5.10
N ARG A 105 8.76 15.88 6.31
CA ARG A 105 8.08 15.39 7.53
C ARG A 105 6.80 16.16 7.84
N ARG A 106 6.82 17.49 7.69
CA ARG A 106 5.63 18.31 7.92
C ARG A 106 4.55 18.01 6.87
N TRP A 107 4.92 17.62 5.64
CA TRP A 107 3.97 17.14 4.64
C TRP A 107 3.35 15.81 5.05
N PHE A 108 4.17 14.85 5.53
CA PHE A 108 3.67 13.57 6.04
C PHE A 108 2.69 13.72 7.22
N ALA A 109 2.86 14.74 8.05
CA ALA A 109 1.99 14.99 9.21
C ALA A 109 0.59 15.50 8.82
N ASP A 110 0.48 16.26 7.72
CA ASP A 110 -0.77 16.91 7.31
C ASP A 110 -0.77 17.22 5.80
N PRO A 111 -0.81 16.18 4.93
CA PRO A 111 -0.63 16.36 3.50
C PRO A 111 -1.77 17.14 2.86
N HIS A 112 -2.98 17.11 3.45
CA HIS A 112 -4.16 17.79 2.94
C HIS A 112 -4.15 19.30 3.20
N ASN A 113 -3.51 19.77 4.28
CA ASN A 113 -3.44 21.20 4.62
C ASN A 113 -2.04 21.80 4.45
N TRP A 114 -1.17 21.12 3.71
CA TRP A 114 0.23 21.50 3.53
C TRP A 114 0.42 22.93 2.97
N GLU A 115 -0.31 23.29 1.92
CA GLU A 115 -0.15 24.56 1.20
C GLU A 115 -0.60 25.80 1.99
N GLN A 116 -1.50 25.63 2.95
CA GLN A 116 -2.00 26.75 3.77
C GLN A 116 -1.00 27.18 4.84
N LYS A 117 0.02 26.35 5.11
CA LYS A 117 1.01 26.49 6.19
C LYS A 117 2.40 26.91 5.70
N THR A 118 2.56 27.11 4.40
CA THR A 118 3.81 27.46 3.70
C THR A 118 3.80 28.84 3.02
N LYS A 119 2.70 29.61 3.17
CA LYS A 119 2.68 31.07 2.98
C LYS A 119 3.02 31.77 4.29
#